data_AF-A0A3P7WBL3-F1
#
_entry.id   AF-A0A3P7WBL3-F1
#
_cell.length_a   1.000
_cell.length_b   1.000
_cell.length_c   1.000
_cell.angle_alpha   90.00
_cell.angle_beta   90.00
_cell.angle_gamma   90.00
#
_symmetry.space_group_name_H-M   'P 1'
#
loop_
_entity.id
_entity.type
_entity.pdbx_description
1 polymer ?
#
loop_
_entity_poly.entity_id
_entity_poly.type
_entity_poly.pdbx_seq_one_letter_code
_entity_poly.pdbx_strand_id
1 'polypeptide(L)'
;MILLLVLMIMIFLRKKIYFASNVIGEASKAIGHMPFTLFWPIFPFAFILGTFALWLFVDLNLRSIATAEGVYLNKTAAESPAYTPWLQIFNFAACLWLINYIIAVDQLTLAGAFATFYFSQSKKRRRDGSSPCYFCGVFLIFGTCASAIIFHSGSLAFGSLLITLLWILRAILLKIERRLKLADNEIAKFFIKCLCCCFWCLDKFLRFLNKNAYIMMAIYGHGFCRSARDVFSLIVRNVVRCWDSDKRFRHSLPVVGVSVTCLSSSSAAAGDHTLCYSSWDLDNRSSY
;
A
#
# COMPACT_ATOMS: atom_id res chain seq x y z
N MET A 1 29.16 21.52 -17.74
CA MET A 1 29.13 20.18 -17.08
C MET A 1 27.70 19.70 -16.80
N ILE A 2 26.89 20.43 -16.02
CA ILE A 2 25.49 20.06 -15.68
C ILE A 2 24.60 19.89 -16.93
N LEU A 3 24.70 20.79 -17.90
CA LEU A 3 23.96 20.74 -19.17
C LEU A 3 24.26 19.48 -20.01
N LEU A 4 25.53 19.04 -20.05
CA LEU A 4 25.94 17.81 -20.73
C LEU A 4 25.40 16.56 -20.03
N LEU A 5 25.37 16.60 -18.69
CA LEU A 5 24.79 15.55 -17.85
C LEU A 5 23.28 15.41 -18.08
N VAL A 6 22.55 16.54 -18.09
CA VAL A 6 21.10 16.58 -18.37
C VAL A 6 20.79 16.10 -19.80
N LEU A 7 21.59 16.51 -20.80
CA LEU A 7 21.43 16.07 -22.19
C LEU A 7 21.66 14.56 -22.35
N MET A 8 22.70 14.00 -21.72
CA MET A 8 22.91 12.54 -21.71
C MET A 8 21.72 11.80 -21.08
N ILE A 9 21.23 12.27 -19.93
CA ILE A 9 20.08 11.66 -19.25
C ILE A 9 18.82 11.71 -20.13
N MET A 10 18.54 12.85 -20.78
CA MET A 10 17.39 13.00 -21.69
C MET A 10 17.47 12.05 -22.89
N ILE A 11 18.65 11.84 -23.47
CA ILE A 11 18.85 10.92 -24.61
C ILE A 11 18.57 9.47 -24.18
N PHE A 12 19.07 9.05 -23.01
CA PHE A 12 18.79 7.71 -22.48
C PHE A 12 17.32 7.50 -22.11
N LEU A 13 16.63 8.56 -21.67
CA LEU A 13 15.22 8.48 -21.29
C LEU A 13 14.26 8.61 -22.49
N ARG A 14 14.69 9.12 -23.65
CA ARG A 14 13.82 9.34 -24.82
C ARG A 14 12.98 8.12 -25.20
N LYS A 15 13.58 6.93 -25.24
CA LYS A 15 12.86 5.67 -25.55
C LYS A 15 11.85 5.30 -24.46
N LYS A 16 12.18 5.54 -23.19
CA LYS A 16 11.28 5.27 -22.05
C LYS A 16 10.13 6.28 -22.01
N ILE A 17 10.40 7.55 -22.33
CA ILE A 17 9.41 8.63 -22.38
C ILE A 17 8.39 8.34 -23.50
N TYR A 18 8.83 7.90 -24.68
CA TYR A 18 7.92 7.54 -25.78
C TYR A 18 7.01 6.35 -25.44
N PHE A 19 7.56 5.31 -24.81
CA PHE A 19 6.74 4.18 -24.35
C PHE A 19 5.73 4.63 -23.29
N ALA A 20 6.18 5.42 -22.30
CA ALA A 20 5.32 5.97 -21.27
C ALA A 20 4.22 6.87 -21.84
N SER A 21 4.52 7.71 -22.85
CA SER A 21 3.52 8.57 -23.48
C SER A 21 2.45 7.78 -24.21
N ASN A 22 2.79 6.64 -24.82
CA ASN A 22 1.80 5.76 -25.45
C ASN A 22 0.88 5.12 -24.40
N VAL A 23 1.45 4.64 -23.29
CA VAL A 23 0.67 4.06 -22.18
C VAL A 23 -0.26 5.11 -21.55
N ILE A 24 0.26 6.30 -21.29
CA ILE A 24 -0.52 7.42 -20.75
C ILE A 24 -1.59 7.86 -21.75
N GLY A 25 -1.27 7.89 -23.04
CA GLY A 25 -2.23 8.18 -24.11
C GLY A 25 -3.42 7.24 -24.10
N GLU A 26 -3.18 5.92 -24.00
CA GLU A 26 -4.26 4.93 -23.92
C GLU A 26 -5.04 5.00 -22.59
N ALA A 27 -4.35 5.25 -21.47
CA ALA A 27 -5.01 5.46 -20.17
C ALA A 27 -5.89 6.72 -20.18
N SER A 28 -5.43 7.81 -20.79
CA SER A 28 -6.16 9.08 -20.87
C SER A 28 -7.44 8.97 -21.70
N LYS A 29 -7.42 8.18 -22.79
CA LYS A 29 -8.63 7.84 -23.56
C LYS A 29 -9.62 7.06 -22.70
N ALA A 30 -9.14 6.09 -21.93
CA ALA A 30 -10.00 5.31 -21.04
C ALA A 30 -10.66 6.18 -19.96
N ILE A 31 -9.90 7.08 -19.35
CA ILE A 31 -10.41 8.06 -18.37
C ILE A 31 -11.40 9.03 -19.02
N GLY A 32 -11.14 9.49 -20.25
CA GLY A 32 -12.05 10.36 -21.00
C GLY A 32 -13.41 9.72 -21.28
N HIS A 33 -13.48 8.40 -21.43
CA HIS A 33 -14.73 7.66 -21.57
C HIS A 33 -15.38 7.27 -20.23
N MET A 34 -14.68 7.39 -19.10
CA MET A 34 -15.17 7.11 -17.75
C MET A 34 -14.81 8.25 -16.79
N PRO A 35 -15.35 9.47 -16.99
CA PRO A 35 -14.94 10.66 -16.24
C PRO A 35 -15.17 10.54 -14.73
N PHE A 36 -16.11 9.70 -14.30
CA PHE A 36 -16.38 9.43 -12.89
C PHE A 36 -15.23 8.73 -12.15
N THR A 37 -14.29 8.08 -12.86
CA THR A 37 -13.07 7.51 -12.25
C THR A 37 -12.16 8.60 -11.67
N LEU A 38 -12.24 9.84 -12.15
CA LEU A 38 -11.48 10.98 -11.61
C LEU A 38 -12.06 11.49 -10.29
N PHE A 39 -13.37 11.39 -10.11
CA PHE A 39 -14.06 11.76 -8.88
C PHE A 39 -14.06 10.62 -7.85
N TRP A 40 -13.85 9.39 -8.30
CA TRP A 40 -13.82 8.20 -7.46
C TRP A 40 -12.96 8.32 -6.20
N PRO A 41 -11.72 8.88 -6.22
CA PRO A 41 -10.86 9.00 -5.02
C PRO A 41 -11.46 9.81 -3.87
N ILE A 42 -12.48 10.64 -4.11
CA ILE A 42 -13.18 11.41 -3.07
C ILE A 42 -13.96 10.46 -2.14
N PHE A 43 -14.56 9.40 -2.69
CA PHE A 43 -15.32 8.43 -1.90
C PHE A 43 -14.46 7.66 -0.87
N PRO A 44 -13.37 6.94 -1.24
CA PRO A 44 -12.54 6.25 -0.27
C PRO A 44 -11.89 7.23 0.72
N PHE A 45 -11.57 8.47 0.31
CA PHE A 45 -11.08 9.48 1.24
C PHE A 45 -12.12 9.84 2.32
N ALA A 46 -13.39 10.04 1.92
CA ALA A 46 -14.49 10.26 2.88
C ALA A 46 -14.69 9.05 3.82
N PHE A 47 -14.61 7.82 3.31
CA PHE A 47 -14.69 6.61 4.15
C PHE A 47 -13.51 6.47 5.12
N ILE A 48 -12.30 6.85 4.71
CA ILE A 48 -11.12 6.86 5.58
C ILE A 48 -11.29 7.89 6.69
N LEU A 49 -11.75 9.11 6.37
CA LEU A 49 -12.04 10.13 7.38
C LEU A 49 -13.14 9.68 8.35
N GLY A 50 -14.21 9.06 7.86
CA GLY A 50 -15.26 8.49 8.69
C GLY A 50 -14.73 7.38 9.61
N THR A 51 -13.85 6.52 9.12
CA THR A 51 -13.20 5.47 9.92
C THR A 51 -12.32 6.07 11.01
N PHE A 52 -11.57 7.12 10.70
CA PHE A 52 -10.75 7.83 11.67
C PHE A 52 -11.60 8.54 12.74
N ALA A 53 -12.70 9.18 12.34
CA ALA A 53 -13.65 9.80 13.26
C ALA A 53 -14.31 8.77 14.19
N LEU A 54 -14.73 7.61 13.67
CA LEU A 54 -15.26 6.51 14.47
C LEU A 54 -14.22 5.96 15.45
N TRP A 55 -12.96 5.83 15.01
CA TRP A 55 -11.88 5.41 15.88
C TRP A 55 -11.66 6.39 17.04
N LEU A 56 -11.61 7.70 16.76
CA LEU A 56 -11.50 8.75 17.78
C LEU A 56 -12.67 8.70 18.75
N PHE A 57 -13.90 8.58 18.24
CA PHE A 57 -15.10 8.46 19.07
C PHE A 57 -14.99 7.27 20.03
N VAL A 58 -14.64 6.08 19.52
CA VAL A 58 -14.48 4.88 20.34
C VAL A 58 -13.34 5.03 21.35
N ASP A 59 -12.20 5.59 20.95
CA ASP A 59 -11.05 5.83 21.84
C ASP A 59 -11.38 6.81 22.98
N LEU A 60 -12.12 7.89 22.70
CA LEU A 60 -12.59 8.84 23.71
C LEU A 60 -13.56 8.20 24.70
N ASN A 61 -14.49 7.37 24.22
CA ASN A 61 -15.41 6.63 25.09
C ASN A 61 -14.65 5.62 25.99
N LEU A 62 -13.68 4.89 25.42
CA LEU A 62 -12.79 3.98 26.17
C LEU A 62 -12.01 4.72 27.26
N ARG A 63 -11.45 5.90 26.95
CA ARG A 63 -10.76 6.74 27.94
C ARG A 63 -11.71 7.24 29.03
N SER A 64 -12.90 7.69 28.65
CA SER A 64 -13.92 8.18 29.60
C SER A 64 -14.30 7.09 30.60
N ILE A 65 -14.54 5.87 30.14
CA ILE A 65 -14.88 4.72 31.00
C ILE A 65 -13.70 4.41 31.94
N ALA A 66 -12.48 4.36 31.42
CA ALA A 66 -11.29 4.11 32.22
C ALA A 66 -11.07 5.16 33.31
N THR A 67 -11.33 6.45 33.03
CA THR A 67 -11.25 7.52 34.04
C THR A 67 -12.35 7.40 35.09
N ALA A 68 -13.57 7.03 34.70
CA ALA A 68 -14.67 6.84 35.63
C ALA A 68 -14.35 5.70 36.62
N GLU A 69 -13.96 4.54 36.10
CA GLU A 69 -13.54 3.40 36.94
C GLU A 69 -12.33 3.72 37.81
N GLY A 70 -11.35 4.44 37.27
CA GLY A 70 -10.19 4.92 38.02
C GLY A 70 -10.59 5.77 39.22
N VAL A 71 -11.61 6.64 39.10
CA VAL A 71 -12.11 7.48 40.21
C VAL A 71 -12.89 6.65 41.24
N TYR A 72 -13.69 5.67 40.82
CA TYR A 72 -14.41 4.79 41.74
C TYR A 72 -13.46 3.87 42.52
N LEU A 73 -12.42 3.35 41.86
CA LEU A 73 -11.41 2.44 42.45
C LEU A 73 -10.26 3.19 43.15
N ASN A 74 -10.12 4.50 42.96
CA ASN A 74 -9.17 5.36 43.70
C ASN A 74 -9.44 5.37 45.22
N LYS A 75 -10.63 4.92 45.65
CA LYS A 75 -10.90 4.66 47.07
C LYS A 75 -10.26 3.38 47.60
N THR A 76 -9.71 2.51 46.75
CA THR A 76 -9.17 1.20 47.17
C THR A 76 -7.76 0.86 46.69
N ALA A 77 -7.25 1.37 45.55
CA ALA A 77 -5.82 1.39 45.20
C ALA A 77 -5.66 1.94 43.78
N ALA A 78 -4.63 2.75 43.56
CA ALA A 78 -4.35 3.47 42.31
C ALA A 78 -3.79 2.58 41.20
N GLU A 79 -4.59 1.66 40.66
CA GLU A 79 -4.28 0.97 39.40
C GLU A 79 -5.43 1.13 38.39
N SER A 80 -5.12 1.73 37.23
CA SER A 80 -5.98 1.68 36.06
C SER A 80 -6.23 0.21 35.69
N PRO A 81 -7.46 -0.19 35.34
CA PRO A 81 -7.74 -1.56 34.94
C PRO A 81 -6.81 -2.02 33.80
N ALA A 82 -6.10 -3.13 34.02
CA ALA A 82 -5.06 -3.64 33.12
C ALA A 82 -5.57 -3.92 31.68
N TYR A 83 -6.88 -4.06 31.48
CA TYR A 83 -7.49 -4.35 30.18
C TYR A 83 -7.66 -3.11 29.27
N THR A 84 -7.74 -1.89 29.83
CA THR A 84 -7.93 -0.64 29.06
C THR A 84 -6.87 -0.43 27.97
N PRO A 85 -5.55 -0.50 28.27
CA PRO A 85 -4.52 -0.30 27.24
C PRO A 85 -4.57 -1.37 26.14
N TRP A 86 -4.98 -2.60 26.46
CA TRP A 86 -5.16 -3.65 25.45
C TRP A 86 -6.31 -3.35 24.49
N LEU A 87 -7.44 -2.88 25.00
CA LEU A 87 -8.57 -2.46 24.17
C LEU A 87 -8.23 -1.26 23.29
N GLN A 88 -7.44 -0.30 23.79
CA GLN A 88 -6.96 0.84 23.00
C GLN A 88 -6.04 0.40 21.84
N ILE A 89 -5.10 -0.52 22.11
CA ILE A 89 -4.21 -1.07 21.08
C ILE A 89 -5.02 -1.85 20.04
N PHE A 90 -5.99 -2.66 20.47
CA PHE A 90 -6.87 -3.39 19.57
C PHE A 90 -7.70 -2.45 18.70
N ASN A 91 -8.30 -1.41 19.28
CA ASN A 91 -9.08 -0.40 18.55
C ASN A 91 -8.21 0.32 17.49
N PHE A 92 -6.98 0.68 17.83
CA PHE A 92 -6.03 1.28 16.88
C PHE A 92 -5.64 0.31 15.75
N ALA A 93 -5.36 -0.95 16.08
CA ALA A 93 -5.06 -1.98 15.09
C ALA A 93 -6.25 -2.23 14.15
N ALA A 94 -7.47 -2.23 14.69
CA ALA A 94 -8.70 -2.35 13.92
C ALA A 94 -8.90 -1.15 12.98
N CYS A 95 -8.64 0.08 13.44
CA CYS A 95 -8.69 1.28 12.59
C CYS A 95 -7.70 1.19 11.41
N LEU A 96 -6.44 0.82 11.68
CA LEU A 96 -5.44 0.62 10.64
C LEU A 96 -5.85 -0.47 9.64
N TRP A 97 -6.43 -1.56 10.13
CA TRP A 97 -6.92 -2.63 9.28
C TRP A 97 -8.05 -2.15 8.35
N LEU A 98 -9.03 -1.42 8.89
CA LEU A 98 -10.14 -0.86 8.11
C LEU A 98 -9.66 0.14 7.05
N ILE A 99 -8.69 1.00 7.38
CA ILE A 99 -8.09 1.92 6.39
C ILE A 99 -7.45 1.12 5.25
N ASN A 100 -6.66 0.10 5.56
CA ASN A 100 -6.04 -0.76 4.53
C ASN A 100 -7.10 -1.54 3.73
N TYR A 101 -8.22 -1.92 4.36
CA TYR A 101 -9.34 -2.58 3.69
C TYR A 101 -10.02 -1.65 2.67
N ILE A 102 -10.30 -0.40 3.05
CA ILE A 102 -10.88 0.61 2.13
C ILE A 102 -9.96 0.84 0.93
N ILE A 103 -8.64 0.95 1.16
CA ILE A 103 -7.65 1.08 0.08
C ILE A 103 -7.65 -0.16 -0.82
N ALA A 104 -7.81 -1.36 -0.27
CA ALA A 104 -7.89 -2.60 -1.05
C ALA A 104 -9.16 -2.65 -1.93
N VAL A 105 -10.30 -2.24 -1.39
CA VAL A 105 -11.57 -2.12 -2.14
C VAL A 105 -11.42 -1.11 -3.27
N ASP A 106 -10.80 0.04 -3.02
CA ASP A 106 -10.53 1.06 -4.04
C ASP A 106 -9.67 0.52 -5.19
N GLN A 107 -8.55 -0.13 -4.87
CA GLN A 107 -7.65 -0.72 -5.87
C GLN A 107 -8.34 -1.78 -6.73
N LEU A 108 -9.14 -2.66 -6.11
CA LEU A 108 -9.89 -3.68 -6.85
C LEU A 108 -10.99 -3.05 -7.71
N THR A 109 -11.68 -2.04 -7.21
CA THR A 109 -12.78 -1.36 -7.92
C THR A 109 -12.27 -0.65 -9.17
N LEU A 110 -11.17 0.12 -9.03
CA LEU A 110 -10.54 0.79 -10.17
C LEU A 110 -9.99 -0.22 -11.17
N ALA A 111 -9.28 -1.25 -10.72
CA ALA A 111 -8.79 -2.31 -11.60
C ALA A 111 -9.92 -3.01 -12.36
N GLY A 112 -11.04 -3.30 -11.68
CA GLY A 112 -12.23 -3.92 -12.27
C GLY A 112 -12.92 -3.02 -13.28
N ALA A 113 -13.07 -1.72 -12.98
CA ALA A 113 -13.65 -0.76 -13.90
C ALA A 113 -12.81 -0.62 -15.18
N PHE A 114 -11.49 -0.47 -15.05
CA PHE A 114 -10.57 -0.39 -16.19
C PHE A 114 -10.50 -1.70 -17.00
N ALA A 115 -10.46 -2.86 -16.33
CA ALA A 115 -10.47 -4.15 -17.02
C ALA A 115 -11.77 -4.35 -17.81
N THR A 116 -12.92 -4.09 -17.18
CA THR A 116 -14.23 -4.21 -17.83
C THR A 116 -14.35 -3.26 -19.02
N PHE A 117 -13.90 -2.02 -18.87
CA PHE A 117 -13.86 -1.05 -19.95
C PHE A 117 -12.97 -1.50 -21.11
N TYR A 118 -11.73 -1.89 -20.82
CA TYR A 118 -10.75 -2.31 -21.82
C TYR A 118 -11.25 -3.51 -22.64
N PHE A 119 -11.77 -4.55 -21.97
CA PHE A 119 -12.30 -5.74 -22.65
C PHE A 119 -13.66 -5.51 -23.32
N SER A 120 -14.48 -4.57 -22.81
CA SER A 120 -15.75 -4.18 -23.44
C SER A 120 -15.53 -3.40 -24.74
N GLN A 121 -14.56 -2.47 -24.77
CA GLN A 121 -14.19 -1.74 -25.98
C GLN A 121 -13.68 -2.67 -27.09
N SER A 122 -12.90 -3.69 -26.72
CA SER A 122 -12.44 -4.73 -27.65
C SER A 122 -13.62 -5.47 -28.33
N LYS A 123 -14.68 -5.78 -27.57
CA LYS A 123 -15.88 -6.45 -28.09
C LYS A 123 -16.80 -5.53 -28.88
N LYS A 124 -17.05 -4.30 -28.42
CA LYS A 124 -17.92 -3.32 -29.10
C LYS A 124 -17.34 -2.83 -30.43
N ARG A 125 -16.03 -2.58 -30.50
CA ARG A 125 -15.33 -2.19 -31.74
C ARG A 125 -15.42 -3.27 -32.83
N ARG A 126 -15.56 -4.55 -32.43
CA ARG A 126 -15.74 -5.68 -33.36
C ARG A 126 -17.18 -5.92 -33.81
N ARG A 127 -18.18 -5.44 -33.07
CA ARG A 127 -19.59 -5.78 -33.31
C ARG A 127 -20.36 -4.69 -34.06
N ASP A 128 -20.47 -3.47 -33.53
CA ASP A 128 -21.50 -2.53 -34.02
C ASP A 128 -21.06 -1.06 -34.18
N GLY A 129 -19.80 -0.69 -33.93
CA GLY A 129 -19.34 0.71 -34.09
C GLY A 129 -20.05 1.76 -33.23
N SER A 130 -20.95 1.35 -32.33
CA SER A 130 -21.77 2.24 -31.51
C SER A 130 -21.04 2.76 -30.27
N SER A 131 -21.19 4.05 -30.02
CA SER A 131 -20.49 4.79 -28.97
C SER A 131 -20.78 4.22 -27.56
N PRO A 132 -19.80 4.27 -26.63
CA PRO A 132 -20.04 3.92 -25.23
C PRO A 132 -21.06 4.88 -24.59
N CYS A 133 -22.05 4.37 -23.87
CA CYS A 133 -22.97 5.19 -23.08
C CYS A 133 -22.23 5.75 -21.85
N TYR A 134 -22.13 7.09 -21.74
CA TYR A 134 -21.44 7.78 -20.65
C TYR A 134 -22.11 7.57 -19.28
N PHE A 135 -23.44 7.46 -19.24
CA PHE A 135 -24.20 7.19 -18.02
C PHE A 135 -23.94 5.78 -17.48
N CYS A 136 -23.48 4.86 -18.34
CA CYS A 136 -23.07 3.52 -17.95
C CYS A 136 -21.76 3.53 -17.14
N GLY A 137 -20.93 4.58 -17.24
CA GLY A 137 -19.66 4.69 -16.50
C GLY A 137 -19.84 4.80 -14.98
N VAL A 138 -20.90 5.48 -14.53
CA VAL A 138 -21.26 5.56 -13.09
C VAL A 138 -21.70 4.20 -12.59
N PHE A 139 -22.69 3.60 -13.26
CA PHE A 139 -23.22 2.29 -12.91
C PHE A 139 -22.14 1.21 -12.97
N LEU A 140 -21.16 1.34 -13.86
CA LEU A 140 -20.02 0.45 -13.95
C LEU A 140 -19.15 0.52 -12.69
N ILE A 141 -18.72 1.70 -12.26
CA ILE A 141 -17.83 1.84 -11.09
C ILE A 141 -18.55 1.44 -9.80
N PHE A 142 -19.79 1.87 -9.61
CA PHE A 142 -20.58 1.46 -8.45
C PHE A 142 -20.90 -0.05 -8.50
N GLY A 143 -21.16 -0.60 -9.69
CA GLY A 143 -21.38 -2.03 -9.90
C GLY A 143 -20.13 -2.88 -9.63
N THR A 144 -18.95 -2.44 -10.06
CA THR A 144 -17.69 -3.12 -9.75
C THR A 144 -17.33 -3.00 -8.27
N CYS A 145 -17.63 -1.86 -7.63
CA CYS A 145 -17.47 -1.70 -6.18
C CYS A 145 -18.39 -2.64 -5.39
N ALA A 146 -19.68 -2.70 -5.77
CA ALA A 146 -20.63 -3.61 -5.14
C ALA A 146 -20.20 -5.08 -5.32
N SER A 147 -19.74 -5.44 -6.53
CA SER A 147 -19.22 -6.78 -6.81
C SER A 147 -17.95 -7.09 -6.00
N ALA A 148 -17.04 -6.12 -5.85
CA ALA A 148 -15.84 -6.24 -5.04
C ALA A 148 -16.17 -6.54 -3.56
N ILE A 149 -17.16 -5.84 -3.01
CA ILE A 149 -17.57 -6.02 -1.61
C ILE A 149 -18.34 -7.35 -1.44
N ILE A 150 -19.27 -7.67 -2.33
CA ILE A 150 -20.12 -8.86 -2.17
C ILE A 150 -19.32 -10.14 -2.44
N PHE A 151 -18.56 -10.20 -3.53
CA PHE A 151 -17.89 -11.43 -3.96
C PHE A 151 -16.45 -11.55 -3.48
N HIS A 152 -15.75 -10.44 -3.22
CA HIS A 152 -14.33 -10.45 -2.91
C HIS A 152 -13.97 -9.89 -1.52
N SER A 153 -14.95 -9.50 -0.68
CA SER A 153 -14.71 -8.94 0.65
C SER A 153 -13.75 -9.76 1.50
N GLY A 154 -13.94 -11.08 1.60
CA GLY A 154 -13.07 -11.95 2.41
C GLY A 154 -11.61 -11.96 1.93
N SER A 155 -11.39 -11.95 0.61
CA SER A 155 -10.06 -11.89 0.01
C SER A 155 -9.40 -10.52 0.22
N LEU A 156 -10.17 -9.44 0.13
CA LEU A 156 -9.72 -8.08 0.42
C LEU A 156 -9.39 -7.89 1.90
N ALA A 157 -10.22 -8.42 2.79
CA ALA A 157 -10.03 -8.43 4.24
C ALA A 157 -8.74 -9.16 4.64
N PHE A 158 -8.50 -10.35 4.06
CA PHE A 158 -7.28 -11.10 4.31
C PHE A 158 -6.02 -10.36 3.82
N GLY A 159 -6.04 -9.83 2.60
CA GLY A 159 -4.89 -9.09 2.05
C GLY A 159 -4.57 -7.81 2.82
N SER A 160 -5.59 -7.04 3.22
CA SER A 160 -5.42 -5.82 4.03
C SER A 160 -4.97 -6.13 5.46
N LEU A 161 -5.42 -7.24 6.05
CA LEU A 161 -4.97 -7.72 7.36
C LEU A 161 -3.47 -8.07 7.34
N LEU A 162 -3.01 -8.74 6.27
CA LEU A 162 -1.59 -9.11 6.12
C LEU A 162 -0.66 -7.89 6.12
N ILE A 163 -1.04 -6.81 5.42
CA ILE A 163 -0.28 -5.55 5.43
C ILE A 163 -0.29 -4.93 6.83
N THR A 164 -1.45 -4.92 7.49
CA THR A 164 -1.60 -4.32 8.82
C THR A 164 -0.76 -5.06 9.87
N LEU A 165 -0.73 -6.40 9.80
CA LEU A 165 0.08 -7.25 10.67
C LEU A 165 1.57 -6.94 10.53
N LEU A 166 2.07 -6.78 9.30
CA LEU A 166 3.46 -6.39 9.07
C LEU A 166 3.80 -5.00 9.64
N TRP A 167 2.85 -4.08 9.59
CA TRP A 167 3.02 -2.74 10.14
C TRP A 167 3.16 -2.77 11.66
N ILE A 168 2.33 -3.57 12.33
CA ILE A 168 2.41 -3.81 13.78
C ILE A 168 3.74 -4.49 14.13
N LEU A 169 4.14 -5.51 13.37
CA LEU A 169 5.41 -6.21 13.59
C LEU A 169 6.62 -5.27 13.42
N ARG A 170 6.61 -4.39 12.42
CA ARG A 170 7.64 -3.35 12.25
C ARG A 170 7.64 -2.35 13.41
N ALA A 171 6.48 -1.95 13.91
CA ALA A 171 6.37 -1.06 15.07
C ALA A 171 6.96 -1.69 16.34
N ILE A 172 6.74 -3.00 16.54
CA ILE A 172 7.34 -3.77 17.65
C ILE A 172 8.87 -3.84 17.50
N LEU A 173 9.38 -4.17 16.30
CA LEU A 173 10.82 -4.22 16.05
C LEU A 173 11.51 -2.87 16.30
N LEU A 174 10.91 -1.76 15.84
CA LEU A 174 11.40 -0.41 16.11
C LEU A 174 11.36 -0.05 17.60
N LYS A 175 10.36 -0.56 18.34
CA LYS A 175 10.31 -0.39 19.80
C LYS A 175 11.46 -1.16 20.47
N ILE A 176 11.74 -2.39 20.06
CA ILE A 176 12.85 -3.18 20.57
C ILE A 176 14.19 -2.50 20.25
N GLU A 177 14.37 -2.02 19.02
CA GLU A 177 15.57 -1.27 18.60
C GLU A 177 15.82 -0.06 19.51
N ARG A 178 14.77 0.71 19.83
CA ARG A 178 14.88 1.86 20.75
C ARG A 178 15.30 1.44 22.16
N ARG A 179 14.87 0.29 22.65
CA ARG A 179 15.25 -0.21 23.98
C ARG A 179 16.68 -0.75 23.98
N LEU A 180 17.12 -1.37 22.89
CA LEU A 180 18.49 -1.87 22.75
C LEU A 180 19.52 -0.76 22.52
N LYS A 181 19.13 0.41 22.01
CA LYS A 181 20.01 1.59 21.96
C LYS A 181 20.47 2.06 23.34
N LEU A 182 19.72 1.71 24.39
CA LEU A 182 20.05 2.02 25.79
C LEU A 182 20.91 0.94 26.47
N ALA A 183 21.18 -0.20 25.80
CA ALA A 183 21.92 -1.33 26.35
C ALA A 183 23.24 -1.56 25.58
N ASP A 184 24.28 -2.08 26.25
CA ASP A 184 25.63 -2.27 25.68
C ASP A 184 25.83 -3.57 24.87
N ASN A 185 24.75 -4.24 24.47
CA ASN A 185 24.84 -5.52 23.76
C ASN A 185 24.99 -5.34 22.23
N GLU A 186 26.23 -5.25 21.75
CA GLU A 186 26.55 -5.03 20.32
C GLU A 186 26.00 -6.12 19.38
N ILE A 187 26.05 -7.39 19.79
CA ILE A 187 25.52 -8.51 18.98
C ILE A 187 24.01 -8.36 18.78
N ALA A 188 23.28 -7.97 19.84
CA ALA A 188 21.84 -7.79 19.77
C ALA A 188 21.44 -6.59 18.87
N LYS A 189 22.26 -5.52 18.87
CA LYS A 189 22.10 -4.38 17.96
C LYS A 189 22.23 -4.80 16.50
N PHE A 190 23.19 -5.68 16.18
CA PHE A 190 23.36 -6.22 14.82
C PHE A 190 22.14 -7.02 14.35
N PHE A 191 21.65 -7.98 15.15
CA PHE A 191 20.50 -8.81 14.76
C PHE A 191 19.22 -8.00 14.58
N ILE A 192 18.94 -7.04 15.46
CA ILE A 192 17.76 -6.18 15.31
C ILE A 192 17.87 -5.30 14.06
N LYS A 193 19.06 -4.76 13.75
CA LYS A 193 19.26 -3.99 12.52
C LYS A 193 18.97 -4.83 11.27
N CYS A 194 19.42 -6.09 11.25
CA CYS A 194 19.14 -7.03 10.15
C CYS A 194 17.64 -7.32 10.02
N LEU A 195 16.96 -7.66 11.12
CA LEU A 195 15.51 -7.93 11.12
C LEU A 195 14.69 -6.72 10.67
N CYS A 196 15.03 -5.51 11.13
CA CYS A 196 14.38 -4.28 10.68
C CYS A 196 14.48 -4.10 9.16
N CYS A 197 15.65 -4.39 8.57
CA CYS A 197 15.85 -4.34 7.12
C CYS A 197 14.99 -5.39 6.39
N CYS A 198 14.99 -6.64 6.87
CA CYS A 198 14.21 -7.72 6.28
C CYS A 198 12.70 -7.41 6.29
N PHE A 199 12.17 -6.94 7.42
CA PHE A 199 10.75 -6.58 7.53
C PHE A 199 10.39 -5.33 6.73
N TRP A 200 11.31 -4.39 6.58
CA TRP A 200 11.13 -3.25 5.69
C TRP A 200 11.02 -3.71 4.23
N CYS A 201 11.89 -4.63 3.78
CA CYS A 201 11.81 -5.21 2.44
C CYS A 201 10.52 -6.00 2.24
N LEU A 202 10.12 -6.79 3.24
CA LEU A 202 8.90 -7.58 3.21
C LEU A 202 7.63 -6.72 3.12
N ASP A 203 7.56 -5.59 3.85
CA ASP A 203 6.45 -4.63 3.74
C ASP A 203 6.30 -4.10 2.31
N LYS A 204 7.41 -3.69 1.68
CA LYS A 204 7.38 -3.21 0.29
C LYS A 204 6.97 -4.30 -0.69
N PHE A 205 7.52 -5.50 -0.51
CA PHE A 205 7.19 -6.64 -1.36
C PHE A 205 5.72 -7.05 -1.23
N LEU A 206 5.17 -7.14 -0.01
CA LEU A 206 3.78 -7.51 0.19
C LEU A 206 2.80 -6.45 -0.30
N ARG A 207 3.10 -5.16 -0.15
CA ARG A 207 2.28 -4.10 -0.77
C ARG A 207 2.27 -4.21 -2.30
N PHE A 208 3.41 -4.50 -2.90
CA PHE A 208 3.52 -4.75 -4.33
C PHE A 208 2.73 -6.00 -4.75
N LEU A 209 2.92 -7.12 -4.05
CA LEU A 209 2.22 -8.36 -4.33
C LEU A 209 0.70 -8.18 -4.22
N ASN A 210 0.21 -7.55 -3.15
CA ASN A 210 -1.22 -7.33 -2.92
C ASN A 210 -1.85 -6.49 -4.02
N LYS A 211 -1.22 -5.37 -4.40
CA LYS A 211 -1.72 -4.50 -5.47
C LYS A 211 -1.86 -5.27 -6.78
N ASN A 212 -0.85 -6.06 -7.15
CA ASN A 212 -0.90 -6.87 -8.36
C ASN A 212 -1.89 -8.03 -8.25
N ALA A 213 -2.04 -8.62 -7.06
CA ALA A 213 -3.02 -9.68 -6.82
C ALA A 213 -4.44 -9.15 -6.99
N TYR A 214 -4.75 -7.94 -6.50
CA TYR A 214 -6.06 -7.31 -6.71
C TYR A 214 -6.34 -7.02 -8.19
N ILE A 215 -5.33 -6.64 -8.99
CA ILE A 215 -5.49 -6.49 -10.44
C ILE A 215 -5.84 -7.83 -11.10
N MET A 216 -5.14 -8.91 -10.72
CA MET A 216 -5.45 -10.25 -11.23
C MET A 216 -6.84 -10.74 -10.78
N MET A 217 -7.25 -10.41 -9.54
CA MET A 217 -8.61 -10.69 -9.05
C MET A 217 -9.66 -9.95 -9.89
N ALA A 218 -9.44 -8.67 -10.22
CA ALA A 218 -10.35 -7.89 -11.05
C ALA A 218 -10.50 -8.45 -12.48
N ILE A 219 -9.42 -9.01 -13.05
CA ILE A 219 -9.44 -9.52 -14.43
C ILE A 219 -10.02 -10.93 -14.51
N TYR A 220 -9.62 -11.81 -13.60
CA TYR A 220 -9.92 -13.25 -13.68
C TYR A 220 -10.97 -13.73 -12.68
N GLY A 221 -11.31 -12.93 -11.67
CA GLY A 221 -12.32 -13.27 -10.65
C GLY A 221 -11.88 -14.35 -9.66
N HIS A 222 -10.60 -14.69 -9.59
CA HIS A 222 -10.08 -15.68 -8.63
C HIS A 222 -9.93 -15.10 -7.21
N GLY A 223 -9.84 -15.96 -6.19
CA GLY A 223 -9.53 -15.55 -4.82
C GLY A 223 -8.10 -14.99 -4.67
N PHE A 224 -7.83 -14.33 -3.54
CA PHE A 224 -6.55 -13.66 -3.28
C PHE A 224 -5.33 -14.59 -3.40
N CYS A 225 -5.33 -15.75 -2.73
CA CYS A 225 -4.15 -16.63 -2.71
C CYS A 225 -3.80 -17.19 -4.10
N ARG A 226 -4.80 -17.49 -4.93
CA ARG A 226 -4.59 -17.95 -6.30
C ARG A 226 -4.02 -16.82 -7.17
N SER A 227 -4.63 -15.65 -7.10
CA SER A 227 -4.17 -14.45 -7.81
C SER A 227 -2.74 -14.07 -7.40
N ALA A 228 -2.41 -14.09 -6.12
CA ALA A 228 -1.08 -13.82 -5.60
C ALA A 228 -0.05 -14.86 -6.10
N ARG A 229 -0.41 -16.14 -6.19
CA ARG A 229 0.45 -17.18 -6.76
C ARG A 229 0.73 -16.92 -8.24
N ASP A 230 -0.28 -16.53 -9.01
CA ASP A 230 -0.14 -16.24 -10.44
C ASP A 230 0.76 -15.02 -10.65
N VAL A 231 0.57 -13.95 -9.87
CA VAL A 231 1.45 -12.77 -9.86
C VAL A 231 2.88 -13.15 -9.49
N PHE A 232 3.07 -13.93 -8.43
CA PHE A 232 4.39 -14.36 -8.01
C PHE A 232 5.10 -15.17 -9.10
N SER A 233 4.39 -16.12 -9.73
CA SER A 233 4.90 -16.91 -10.85
C SER A 233 5.25 -16.03 -12.07
N LEU A 234 4.42 -15.03 -12.38
CA LEU A 234 4.71 -14.04 -13.42
C LEU A 234 5.98 -13.22 -13.12
N ILE A 235 6.16 -12.78 -11.87
CA ILE A 235 7.35 -12.03 -11.46
C ILE A 235 8.59 -12.90 -11.61
N VAL A 236 8.58 -14.12 -11.04
CA VAL A 236 9.73 -15.03 -11.08
C VAL A 236 10.12 -15.38 -12.51
N ARG A 237 9.15 -15.71 -13.37
CA ARG A 237 9.40 -16.04 -14.78
C ARG A 237 9.99 -14.86 -15.56
N ASN A 238 9.53 -13.64 -15.31
CA ASN A 238 10.08 -12.45 -15.98
C ASN A 238 11.50 -12.13 -15.50
N VAL A 239 11.80 -12.32 -14.21
CA VAL A 239 13.16 -12.16 -13.67
C VAL A 239 14.11 -13.19 -14.29
N VAL A 240 13.72 -14.46 -14.34
CA VAL A 240 14.52 -15.54 -14.96
C VAL A 240 14.75 -15.25 -16.45
N ARG A 241 13.72 -14.82 -17.18
CA ARG A 241 13.87 -14.49 -18.60
C ARG A 241 14.79 -13.29 -18.82
N CYS A 242 14.75 -12.26 -17.98
CA CYS A 242 15.67 -11.12 -18.06
C CYS A 242 17.11 -11.51 -17.70
N TRP A 243 17.28 -12.45 -16.77
CA TRP A 243 18.59 -13.01 -16.41
C TRP A 243 19.20 -13.83 -17.55
N ASP A 244 18.40 -14.67 -18.20
CA ASP A 244 18.85 -15.52 -19.31
C ASP A 244 19.12 -14.72 -20.60
N SER A 245 18.42 -13.60 -20.80
CA SER A 245 18.49 -12.83 -22.05
C SER A 245 19.62 -11.80 -22.09
N ASP A 246 20.28 -11.46 -20.98
CA ASP A 246 21.17 -10.30 -20.97
C ASP A 246 22.39 -10.39 -20.02
N LYS A 247 23.57 -10.72 -20.56
CA LYS A 247 24.87 -10.57 -19.87
C LYS A 247 25.25 -9.09 -19.62
N ARG A 248 24.58 -8.13 -20.27
CA ARG A 248 24.88 -6.68 -20.25
C ARG A 248 23.86 -5.85 -19.43
N PHE A 249 22.71 -6.40 -19.06
CA PHE A 249 21.73 -5.78 -18.13
C PHE A 249 21.95 -6.13 -16.65
N ARG A 250 23.14 -6.60 -16.28
CA ARG A 250 23.51 -6.95 -14.89
C ARG A 250 23.28 -5.81 -13.88
N HIS A 251 23.07 -4.57 -14.32
CA HIS A 251 23.01 -3.39 -13.44
C HIS A 251 21.68 -2.64 -13.36
N SER A 252 20.62 -3.00 -14.09
CA SER A 252 19.43 -2.14 -14.08
C SER A 252 18.13 -2.86 -14.45
N LEU A 253 17.12 -2.78 -13.59
CA LEU A 253 15.73 -3.26 -13.77
C LEU A 253 15.54 -4.81 -13.73
N PRO A 254 15.50 -5.47 -12.56
CA PRO A 254 14.39 -5.30 -11.61
C PRO A 254 14.81 -5.29 -10.13
N VAL A 255 16.10 -5.50 -9.86
CA VAL A 255 16.71 -5.49 -8.53
C VAL A 255 16.93 -4.06 -8.02
N VAL A 256 16.92 -3.06 -8.90
CA VAL A 256 17.09 -1.63 -8.55
C VAL A 256 16.00 -1.13 -7.59
N GLY A 257 14.78 -1.65 -7.62
CA GLY A 257 13.73 -1.24 -6.69
C GLY A 257 13.91 -1.76 -5.25
N VAL A 258 14.56 -2.91 -5.08
CA VAL A 258 14.77 -3.57 -3.77
C VAL A 258 16.19 -3.29 -3.26
N SER A 259 17.20 -3.32 -4.13
CA SER A 259 18.60 -3.07 -3.79
C SER A 259 18.98 -1.60 -3.65
N VAL A 260 18.32 -0.63 -4.30
CA VAL A 260 18.62 0.80 -4.04
C VAL A 260 18.22 1.20 -2.62
N THR A 261 17.18 0.57 -2.08
CA THR A 261 16.78 0.75 -0.68
C THR A 261 17.62 -0.04 0.32
N CYS A 262 18.17 -1.19 -0.09
CA CYS A 262 19.15 -1.89 0.75
C CYS A 262 20.54 -1.24 0.73
N LEU A 263 21.01 -0.69 -0.41
CA LEU A 263 22.32 -0.01 -0.50
C LEU A 263 22.32 1.36 0.19
N SER A 264 21.21 2.11 0.14
CA SER A 264 21.09 3.36 0.92
C SER A 264 21.12 3.10 2.43
N SER A 265 20.64 1.94 2.88
CA SER A 265 20.68 1.53 4.29
C SER A 265 22.05 1.06 4.78
N SER A 266 22.94 0.63 3.88
CA SER A 266 24.30 0.17 4.22
C SER A 266 25.35 1.28 4.20
N SER A 267 25.17 2.34 3.41
CA SER A 267 26.08 3.50 3.39
C SER A 267 25.75 4.58 4.42
N ALA A 268 24.57 4.53 5.06
CA ALA A 268 24.15 5.53 6.04
C ALA A 268 24.45 5.15 7.51
N ALA A 269 25.20 4.08 7.76
CA ALA A 269 25.60 3.62 9.10
C ALA A 269 26.43 4.64 9.91
N ALA A 270 26.76 5.82 9.37
CA ALA A 270 27.40 6.92 10.08
C ALA A 270 26.56 8.24 10.13
N GLY A 271 25.35 8.28 9.56
CA GLY A 271 24.54 9.53 9.48
C GLY A 271 23.02 9.40 9.58
N ASP A 272 22.47 8.17 9.68
CA ASP A 272 21.02 7.90 9.52
C ASP A 272 20.16 7.99 10.78
N HIS A 273 20.65 8.57 11.88
CA HIS A 273 19.78 8.85 13.03
C HIS A 273 18.77 9.98 12.74
N THR A 274 19.02 10.79 11.70
CA THR A 274 18.23 11.98 11.36
C THR A 274 17.15 11.74 10.30
N LEU A 275 17.31 10.77 9.39
CA LEU A 275 16.40 10.58 8.24
C LEU A 275 15.09 9.85 8.58
N CYS A 276 15.11 8.93 9.56
CA CYS A 276 13.86 8.40 10.11
C CYS A 276 13.09 9.42 10.96
N TYR A 277 13.79 10.40 11.55
CA TYR A 277 13.16 11.51 12.26
C TYR A 277 12.57 12.53 11.27
N SER A 278 13.29 12.85 10.19
CA SER A 278 12.84 13.84 9.20
C SER A 278 11.62 13.39 8.38
N SER A 279 11.45 12.09 8.10
CA SER A 279 10.23 11.61 7.43
C SER A 279 8.99 11.63 8.33
N TRP A 280 9.17 11.61 9.66
CA TRP A 280 8.07 11.78 10.63
C TRP A 280 7.83 13.25 10.97
N ASP A 281 8.88 14.10 11.00
CA ASP A 281 8.78 15.54 11.25
C ASP A 281 8.26 16.35 10.04
N LEU A 282 8.49 15.89 8.80
CA LEU A 282 7.95 16.55 7.60
C LEU A 282 6.43 16.33 7.46
N ASP A 283 5.90 15.21 7.98
CA ASP A 283 4.46 14.95 8.05
C ASP A 283 3.78 15.72 9.20
N ASN A 284 4.56 16.18 10.19
CA ASN A 284 4.08 16.92 11.37
C ASN A 284 4.17 18.45 11.22
N ARG A 285 4.74 18.96 10.12
CA ARG A 285 4.88 20.40 9.83
C ARG A 285 3.90 20.91 8.75
N SER A 286 3.09 20.03 8.18
CA SER A 286 1.98 20.37 7.25
C SER A 286 0.62 20.52 7.95
N SER A 287 0.60 20.43 9.29
CA SER A 287 -0.57 20.65 10.13
C SER A 287 -0.37 21.85 11.07
N TYR A 288 -0.06 23.00 10.48
CA TYR A 288 -0.39 24.34 10.96
C TYR A 288 -0.69 25.23 9.75
#